data_AF-A0A7K7LJ50-F1
#
_entry.id   AF-A0A7K7LJ50-F1
#
_cell.length_a   1.000
_cell.length_b   1.000
_cell.length_c   1.000
_cell.angle_alpha   90.00
_cell.angle_beta   90.00
_cell.angle_gamma   90.00
#
_symmetry.space_group_name_H-M   'P 1'
#
loop_
_entity.id
_entity.type
_entity.pdbx_description
1 polymer ?
#
loop_
_entity_poly.entity_id
_entity_poly.type
_entity_poly.pdbx_seq_one_letter_code
_entity_poly.pdbx_strand_id
1 'polypeptide(L)'
;METLVREKGVNSFQMFMTYKDLYMLRDSELYQVFRACRDFGAIARVHAENGELVAEGAKEALELGITGPEGIEISRPEELEAEATHRVITIANRTHCPVYLVNVSSMSAGDVIASAKMQGKVVYAETTTAHATLTGLHYYHQDWFHAAAYVTVPPLRLDTNTSAYLMSLLAKYGSPGCSPCPLPTCHALRAPRCQGQVLPRATPPSFGHPTPWVGSREPR
;
A
#
# COMPACT_ATOMS: atom_id res chain seq x y z
N MET A 1 -22.55 -4.92 -0.23
CA MET A 1 -21.92 -5.12 1.09
C MET A 1 -22.84 -5.91 2.02
N GLU A 2 -24.07 -5.46 2.25
CA GLU A 2 -25.02 -6.12 3.16
C GLU A 2 -25.21 -7.63 2.94
N THR A 3 -25.50 -8.07 1.71
CA THR A 3 -25.65 -9.50 1.36
C THR A 3 -24.41 -10.33 1.74
N LEU A 4 -23.21 -9.78 1.53
CA LEU A 4 -21.96 -10.49 1.86
C LEU A 4 -21.82 -10.68 3.36
N VAL A 5 -22.21 -9.68 4.16
CA VAL A 5 -22.18 -9.78 5.62
C VAL A 5 -23.22 -10.76 6.13
N ARG A 6 -24.49 -10.58 5.72
CA ARG A 6 -25.62 -11.34 6.26
C ARG A 6 -25.66 -12.79 5.80
N GLU A 7 -25.29 -13.06 4.55
CA GLU A 7 -25.51 -14.37 3.93
C GLU A 7 -24.23 -15.13 3.62
N LYS A 8 -23.09 -14.44 3.49
CA LYS A 8 -21.82 -15.05 3.07
C LYS A 8 -20.75 -15.06 4.17
N GLY A 9 -21.06 -14.51 5.35
CA GLY A 9 -20.13 -14.50 6.49
C GLY A 9 -18.91 -13.59 6.31
N VAL A 10 -18.95 -12.63 5.40
CA VAL A 10 -17.86 -11.67 5.18
C VAL A 10 -17.98 -10.53 6.19
N ASN A 11 -16.95 -10.27 6.99
CA ASN A 11 -16.98 -9.23 8.03
C ASN A 11 -15.91 -8.15 7.86
N SER A 12 -15.20 -8.11 6.71
CA SER A 12 -14.21 -7.09 6.42
C SER A 12 -14.22 -6.72 4.94
N PHE A 13 -13.93 -5.45 4.65
CA PHE A 13 -13.88 -4.91 3.29
C PHE A 13 -12.57 -4.14 3.11
N GLN A 14 -11.92 -4.33 1.97
CA GLN A 14 -10.67 -3.64 1.61
C GLN A 14 -10.97 -2.44 0.73
N MET A 15 -10.41 -1.29 1.10
CA MET A 15 -10.48 -0.04 0.36
C MET A 15 -9.07 0.48 0.08
N PHE A 16 -8.93 1.31 -0.96
CA PHE A 16 -7.66 1.87 -1.39
C PHE A 16 -7.75 3.39 -1.48
N MET A 17 -6.75 4.08 -0.92
CA MET A 17 -6.57 5.53 -1.08
C MET A 17 -5.58 5.88 -2.19
N THR A 18 -4.97 4.85 -2.77
CA THR A 18 -4.05 4.91 -3.91
C THR A 18 -4.59 4.13 -5.10
N TYR A 19 -3.79 3.98 -6.15
CA TYR A 19 -4.20 3.44 -7.45
C TYR A 19 -5.27 4.33 -8.09
N LYS A 20 -4.90 5.59 -8.32
CA LYS A 20 -5.71 6.57 -9.06
C LYS A 20 -6.22 5.95 -10.36
N ASP A 21 -7.48 6.24 -10.68
CA ASP A 21 -8.22 5.72 -11.84
C ASP A 21 -8.47 4.20 -11.89
N LEU A 22 -8.07 3.44 -10.85
CA LEU A 22 -8.28 1.98 -10.79
C LEU A 22 -9.10 1.56 -9.56
N TYR A 23 -8.58 1.80 -8.36
CA TYR A 23 -9.20 1.36 -7.10
C TYR A 23 -9.41 2.47 -6.07
N MET A 24 -8.83 3.66 -6.33
CA MET A 24 -8.84 4.78 -5.41
C MET A 24 -10.26 5.26 -5.11
N LEU A 25 -10.61 5.33 -3.82
CA LEU A 25 -11.80 6.01 -3.34
C LEU A 25 -11.46 7.42 -2.86
N ARG A 26 -12.34 8.38 -3.19
CA ARG A 26 -12.28 9.75 -2.66
C ARG A 26 -12.82 9.79 -1.24
N ASP A 27 -12.49 10.85 -0.50
CA ASP A 27 -12.87 10.99 0.91
C ASP A 27 -14.38 10.90 1.14
N SER A 28 -15.19 11.47 0.23
CA SER A 28 -16.65 11.37 0.31
C SER A 28 -17.15 9.93 0.17
N GLU A 29 -16.50 9.11 -0.64
CA GLU A 29 -16.83 7.71 -0.84
C GLU A 29 -16.38 6.88 0.36
N LEU A 30 -15.16 7.12 0.87
CA LEU A 30 -14.68 6.50 2.12
C LEU A 30 -15.63 6.78 3.28
N TYR A 31 -16.12 8.01 3.42
CA TYR A 31 -17.08 8.37 4.46
C TYR A 31 -18.37 7.53 4.37
N GLN A 32 -18.93 7.35 3.16
CA GLN A 32 -20.13 6.53 2.99
C GLN A 32 -19.87 5.04 3.20
N VAL A 33 -18.73 4.53 2.73
CA VAL A 33 -18.34 3.13 2.93
C VAL A 33 -18.12 2.82 4.41
N PHE A 34 -17.49 3.72 5.18
CA PHE A 34 -17.27 3.52 6.61
C PHE A 34 -18.58 3.55 7.39
N ARG A 35 -19.50 4.44 7.02
CA ARG A 35 -20.87 4.40 7.55
C ARG A 35 -21.53 3.04 7.30
N ALA A 36 -21.45 2.53 6.07
CA ALA A 36 -22.00 1.23 5.73
C ALA A 36 -21.34 0.09 6.51
N CYS A 37 -20.00 0.09 6.61
CA CYS A 37 -19.25 -0.89 7.42
C CYS A 37 -19.72 -0.89 8.88
N ARG A 38 -19.86 0.29 9.50
CA ARG A 38 -20.40 0.42 10.85
C ARG A 38 -21.81 -0.16 10.96
N ASP A 39 -22.71 0.22 10.05
CA ASP A 39 -24.12 -0.19 10.10
C ASP A 39 -24.28 -1.71 9.94
N PHE A 40 -23.36 -2.37 9.22
CA PHE A 40 -23.34 -3.82 9.06
C PHE A 40 -22.46 -4.56 10.09
N GLY A 41 -21.73 -3.86 10.95
CA GLY A 41 -20.79 -4.48 11.90
C GLY A 41 -19.54 -5.09 11.23
N ALA A 42 -19.10 -4.54 10.10
CA ALA A 42 -17.91 -4.96 9.37
C ALA A 42 -16.70 -4.05 9.65
N ILE A 43 -15.49 -4.59 9.46
CA ILE A 43 -14.23 -3.87 9.62
C ILE A 43 -13.80 -3.25 8.28
N ALA A 44 -13.50 -1.96 8.31
CA ALA A 44 -12.93 -1.24 7.18
C ALA A 44 -11.41 -1.41 7.12
N ARG A 45 -10.90 -2.20 6.17
CA ARG A 45 -9.46 -2.35 5.89
C ARG A 45 -9.04 -1.32 4.85
N VAL A 46 -7.94 -0.60 5.08
CA VAL A 46 -7.54 0.51 4.20
C VAL A 46 -6.05 0.48 3.91
N HIS A 47 -5.72 0.47 2.62
CA HIS A 47 -4.39 0.77 2.11
C HIS A 47 -4.25 2.28 2.01
N ALA A 48 -3.42 2.85 2.87
CA ALA A 48 -3.36 4.29 3.11
C ALA A 48 -2.07 4.91 2.53
N GLU A 49 -2.11 5.27 1.25
CA GLU A 49 -1.15 6.17 0.60
C GLU A 49 -1.93 7.24 -0.16
N ASN A 50 -1.42 8.46 -0.26
CA ASN A 50 -2.08 9.51 -1.04
C ASN A 50 -1.96 9.24 -2.55
N GLY A 51 -3.03 8.71 -3.16
CA GLY A 51 -3.03 8.29 -4.57
C GLY A 51 -2.76 9.38 -5.60
N GLU A 52 -3.14 10.63 -5.30
CA GLU A 52 -2.86 11.76 -6.19
C GLU A 52 -1.35 12.05 -6.21
N LEU A 53 -0.75 12.18 -5.02
CA LEU A 53 0.68 12.45 -4.90
C LEU A 53 1.54 11.27 -5.36
N VAL A 54 1.09 10.04 -5.16
CA VAL A 54 1.74 8.84 -5.73
C VAL A 54 1.76 8.90 -7.25
N ALA A 55 0.66 9.31 -7.89
CA ALA A 55 0.59 9.40 -9.35
C ALA A 55 1.53 10.48 -9.90
N GLU A 56 1.55 11.67 -9.28
CA GLU A 56 2.45 12.75 -9.69
C GLU A 56 3.92 12.39 -9.41
N GLY A 57 4.25 11.82 -8.25
CA GLY A 57 5.62 11.41 -7.93
C GLY A 57 6.15 10.32 -8.86
N ALA A 58 5.30 9.38 -9.30
CA ALA A 58 5.67 8.36 -10.27
C ALA A 58 5.95 8.97 -11.66
N LYS A 59 5.16 9.95 -12.06
CA LYS A 59 5.36 10.69 -13.31
C LYS A 59 6.66 11.49 -13.26
N GLU A 60 6.91 12.23 -12.17
CA GLU A 60 8.13 13.02 -11.98
C GLU A 60 9.39 12.13 -12.00
N ALA A 61 9.37 11.00 -11.31
CA ALA A 61 10.49 10.06 -11.32
C ALA A 61 10.84 9.58 -12.75
N LEU A 62 9.82 9.26 -13.55
CA LEU A 62 10.01 8.87 -14.95
C LEU A 62 10.53 10.02 -15.83
N GLU A 63 10.03 11.24 -15.62
CA GLU A 63 10.50 12.45 -16.33
C GLU A 63 11.98 12.76 -16.02
N LEU A 64 12.44 12.45 -14.81
CA LEU A 64 13.85 12.52 -14.42
C LEU A 64 14.69 11.34 -14.93
N GLY A 65 14.10 10.40 -15.67
CA GLY A 65 14.78 9.23 -16.23
C GLY A 65 15.00 8.08 -15.24
N ILE A 66 14.34 8.12 -14.08
CA ILE A 66 14.42 7.06 -13.07
C ILE A 66 13.45 5.95 -13.46
N THR A 67 13.97 4.93 -14.15
CA THR A 67 13.17 3.79 -14.64
C THR A 67 13.48 2.47 -13.92
N GLY A 68 14.40 2.47 -12.96
CA GLY A 68 14.74 1.30 -12.18
C GLY A 68 13.79 1.06 -10.99
N PRO A 69 13.91 -0.07 -10.29
CA PRO A 69 13.06 -0.42 -9.15
C PRO A 69 13.12 0.60 -8.01
N GLU A 70 14.22 1.33 -7.85
CA GLU A 70 14.38 2.44 -6.91
C GLU A 70 13.34 3.54 -7.07
N GLY A 71 12.76 3.69 -8.26
CA GLY A 71 11.68 4.63 -8.52
C GLY A 71 10.44 4.38 -7.63
N ILE A 72 10.21 3.15 -7.14
CA ILE A 72 9.05 2.88 -6.27
C ILE A 72 9.15 3.56 -4.90
N GLU A 73 10.37 3.67 -4.37
CA GLU A 73 10.63 4.31 -3.08
C GLU A 73 10.63 5.83 -3.24
N ILE A 74 11.32 6.33 -4.27
CA ILE A 74 11.44 7.75 -4.59
C ILE A 74 10.08 8.38 -4.90
N SER A 75 9.22 7.70 -5.67
CA SER A 75 7.90 8.23 -6.05
C SER A 75 6.87 8.22 -4.91
N ARG A 76 7.16 7.54 -3.80
CA ARG A 76 6.21 7.31 -2.71
C ARG A 76 6.87 7.44 -1.34
N PRO A 77 7.43 8.62 -0.99
CA PRO A 77 8.06 8.82 0.31
C PRO A 77 7.06 8.62 1.44
N GLU A 78 7.57 8.32 2.64
CA GLU A 78 6.72 7.88 3.76
C GLU A 78 5.68 8.90 4.24
N GLU A 79 5.89 10.19 3.97
CA GLU A 79 4.93 11.25 4.25
C GLU A 79 3.58 11.05 3.54
N LEU A 80 3.56 10.44 2.35
CA LEU A 80 2.32 10.13 1.62
C LEU A 80 1.51 9.02 2.32
N GLU A 81 2.19 8.08 2.97
CA GLU A 81 1.55 7.04 3.78
C GLU A 81 1.03 7.65 5.09
N ALA A 82 1.83 8.49 5.75
CA ALA A 82 1.47 9.13 7.00
C ALA A 82 0.28 10.09 6.86
N GLU A 83 0.24 10.91 5.79
CA GLU A 83 -0.88 11.80 5.49
C GLU A 83 -2.18 11.01 5.31
N ALA A 84 -2.16 10.02 4.42
CA ALA A 84 -3.33 9.19 4.14
C ALA A 84 -3.80 8.41 5.37
N THR A 85 -2.85 7.91 6.18
CA THR A 85 -3.11 7.26 7.47
C THR A 85 -3.81 8.21 8.45
N HIS A 86 -3.34 9.46 8.55
CA HIS A 86 -3.97 10.46 9.41
C HIS A 86 -5.39 10.81 8.91
N ARG A 87 -5.54 11.01 7.61
CA ARG A 87 -6.82 11.36 6.97
C ARG A 87 -7.86 10.26 7.14
N VAL A 88 -7.51 8.99 6.88
CA VAL A 88 -8.45 7.88 7.02
C VAL A 88 -8.89 7.67 8.47
N ILE A 89 -7.97 7.81 9.44
CA ILE A 89 -8.30 7.73 10.86
C ILE A 89 -9.28 8.84 11.24
N THR A 90 -9.09 10.04 10.68
CA THR A 90 -9.99 11.17 10.91
C THR A 90 -11.40 10.89 10.38
N ILE A 91 -11.51 10.41 9.13
CA ILE A 91 -12.80 10.03 8.52
C ILE A 91 -13.47 8.91 9.33
N ALA A 92 -12.73 7.85 9.66
CA ALA A 92 -13.22 6.71 10.44
C ALA A 92 -13.78 7.16 11.80
N ASN A 93 -13.04 8.01 12.52
CA ASN A 93 -13.46 8.56 13.79
C ASN A 93 -14.75 9.40 13.67
N ARG A 94 -14.89 10.20 12.60
CA ARG A 94 -16.13 10.97 12.33
C ARG A 94 -17.33 10.09 12.01
N THR A 95 -17.11 8.91 11.44
CA THR A 95 -18.17 7.93 11.14
C THR A 95 -18.45 6.96 12.27
N HIS A 96 -17.63 6.93 13.33
CA HIS A 96 -17.63 5.91 14.38
C HIS A 96 -17.46 4.48 13.84
N CYS A 97 -16.66 4.33 12.78
CA CYS A 97 -16.31 3.02 12.21
C CYS A 97 -14.93 2.59 12.71
N PRO A 98 -14.74 1.35 13.20
CA PRO A 98 -13.41 0.81 13.42
C PRO A 98 -12.66 0.72 12.09
N VAL A 99 -11.41 1.18 12.06
CA VAL A 99 -10.56 1.11 10.87
C VAL A 99 -9.34 0.23 11.14
N TYR A 100 -8.92 -0.48 10.10
CA TYR A 100 -7.80 -1.41 10.11
C TYR A 100 -6.83 -1.04 8.99
N LEU A 101 -5.67 -0.49 9.35
CA LEU A 101 -4.67 -0.08 8.35
C LEU A 101 -3.82 -1.27 7.94
N VAL A 102 -3.69 -1.46 6.63
CA VAL A 102 -2.95 -2.58 6.05
C VAL A 102 -1.57 -2.14 5.59
N ASN A 103 -0.61 -3.07 5.66
CA ASN A 103 0.75 -2.89 5.15
C ASN A 103 1.48 -1.65 5.68
N VAL A 104 1.33 -1.33 6.98
CA VAL A 104 2.06 -0.20 7.58
C VAL A 104 3.56 -0.39 7.40
N SER A 105 4.21 0.53 6.69
CA SER A 105 5.58 0.38 6.20
C SER A 105 6.58 1.33 6.84
N SER A 106 6.12 2.45 7.40
CA SER A 106 6.96 3.55 7.85
C SER A 106 6.83 3.87 9.33
N MET A 107 7.87 4.51 9.88
CA MET A 107 7.85 5.04 11.23
C MET A 107 6.81 6.16 11.36
N SER A 108 6.75 7.06 10.37
CA SER A 108 5.80 8.16 10.33
C SER A 108 4.33 7.72 10.38
N ALA A 109 3.92 6.70 9.60
CA ALA A 109 2.57 6.15 9.70
C ALA A 109 2.34 5.45 11.06
N GLY A 110 3.36 4.76 11.58
CA GLY A 110 3.34 4.16 12.92
C GLY A 110 3.08 5.17 14.04
N ASP A 111 3.75 6.33 14.01
CA ASP A 111 3.57 7.41 14.97
C ASP A 111 2.15 8.01 14.92
N VAL A 112 1.60 8.19 13.71
CA VAL A 112 0.22 8.64 13.53
C VAL A 112 -0.77 7.65 14.16
N ILE A 113 -0.57 6.35 13.96
CA ILE A 113 -1.40 5.29 14.54
C ILE A 113 -1.26 5.26 16.07
N ALA A 114 -0.03 5.35 16.60
CA ALA A 114 0.23 5.38 18.03
C ALA A 114 -0.45 6.58 18.69
N SER A 115 -0.36 7.76 18.09
CA SER A 115 -1.04 8.98 18.53
C SER A 115 -2.57 8.83 18.53
N ALA A 116 -3.13 8.27 17.45
CA ALA A 116 -4.57 8.02 17.36
C ALA A 116 -5.06 7.03 18.44
N LYS A 117 -4.30 5.97 18.71
CA LYS A 117 -4.60 5.01 19.78
C LYS A 117 -4.53 5.67 21.17
N MET A 118 -3.55 6.54 21.42
CA MET A 118 -3.44 7.29 22.68
C MET A 118 -4.65 8.22 22.91
N GLN A 119 -5.25 8.73 21.83
CA GLN A 119 -6.48 9.54 21.88
C GLN A 119 -7.76 8.69 22.03
N GLY A 120 -7.66 7.38 22.19
CA GLY A 120 -8.81 6.48 22.33
C GLY A 120 -9.57 6.19 21.04
N LYS A 121 -9.01 6.52 19.86
CA LYS A 121 -9.62 6.21 18.58
C LYS A 121 -9.55 4.70 18.31
N VAL A 122 -10.61 4.14 17.72
CA VAL A 122 -10.70 2.72 17.40
C VAL A 122 -9.97 2.41 16.10
N VAL A 123 -8.64 2.26 16.21
CA VAL A 123 -7.73 2.01 15.09
C VAL A 123 -6.95 0.72 15.36
N TYR A 124 -6.91 -0.14 14.35
CA TYR A 124 -6.05 -1.32 14.28
C TYR A 124 -5.10 -1.17 13.11
N ALA A 125 -4.00 -1.91 13.14
CA ALA A 125 -3.00 -1.89 12.09
C ALA A 125 -2.35 -3.27 11.95
N GLU A 126 -2.00 -3.63 10.72
CA GLU A 126 -1.07 -4.71 10.40
C GLU A 126 0.14 -4.16 9.66
N THR A 127 1.25 -4.86 9.81
CA THR A 127 2.41 -4.74 8.93
C THR A 127 2.74 -6.12 8.38
N THR A 128 3.52 -6.17 7.31
CA THR A 128 3.95 -7.43 6.69
C THR A 128 5.31 -7.85 7.24
N THR A 129 5.67 -9.13 7.12
CA THR A 129 7.02 -9.60 7.42
C THR A 129 8.10 -8.79 6.68
N ALA A 130 7.88 -8.48 5.39
CA ALA A 130 8.84 -7.71 4.61
C ALA A 130 9.14 -6.34 5.26
N HIS A 131 8.12 -5.53 5.52
CA HIS A 131 8.25 -4.24 6.21
C HIS A 131 8.86 -4.35 7.62
N ALA A 132 8.53 -5.41 8.36
CA ALA A 132 9.03 -5.59 9.72
C ALA A 132 10.49 -6.05 9.80
N THR A 133 11.06 -6.60 8.71
CA THR A 133 12.40 -7.23 8.75
C THR A 133 13.38 -6.75 7.70
N LEU A 134 12.92 -6.15 6.60
CA LEU A 134 13.75 -5.75 5.46
C LEU A 134 13.82 -4.23 5.33
N THR A 135 14.78 -3.74 4.54
CA THR A 135 14.97 -2.31 4.25
C THR A 135 14.90 -2.04 2.74
N GLY A 136 14.62 -0.78 2.39
CA GLY A 136 14.56 -0.29 1.01
C GLY A 136 15.91 -0.29 0.29
N LEU A 137 17.01 -0.56 0.99
CA LEU A 137 18.35 -0.65 0.38
C LEU A 137 18.41 -1.69 -0.75
N HIS A 138 17.56 -2.71 -0.71
CA HIS A 138 17.45 -3.70 -1.78
C HIS A 138 17.04 -3.11 -3.13
N TYR A 139 16.35 -1.96 -3.17
CA TYR A 139 15.96 -1.31 -4.42
C TYR A 139 17.15 -0.75 -5.21
N TYR A 140 18.27 -0.46 -4.52
CA TYR A 140 19.48 0.11 -5.10
C TYR A 140 20.54 -0.96 -5.39
N HIS A 141 20.15 -2.23 -5.40
CA HIS A 141 21.04 -3.33 -5.72
C HIS A 141 21.46 -3.29 -7.21
N GLN A 142 22.72 -3.61 -7.51
CA GLN A 142 23.28 -3.53 -8.87
C GLN A 142 22.62 -4.52 -9.84
N ASP A 143 22.21 -5.69 -9.34
CA ASP A 143 21.37 -6.61 -10.11
C ASP A 143 19.91 -6.15 -10.08
N TRP A 144 19.41 -5.81 -11.27
CA TRP A 144 18.03 -5.37 -11.48
C TRP A 144 17.01 -6.42 -11.04
N PHE A 145 17.27 -7.71 -11.27
CA PHE A 145 16.32 -8.77 -10.89
C PHE A 145 16.18 -8.90 -9.38
N HIS A 146 17.30 -8.75 -8.66
CA HIS A 146 17.28 -8.65 -7.21
C HIS A 146 16.44 -7.45 -6.78
N ALA A 147 16.72 -6.25 -7.27
CA ALA A 147 15.99 -5.04 -6.87
C ALA A 147 14.49 -5.13 -7.17
N ALA A 148 14.12 -5.62 -8.36
CA ALA A 148 12.74 -5.80 -8.77
C ALA A 148 11.97 -6.81 -7.90
N ALA A 149 12.64 -7.81 -7.32
CA ALA A 149 12.00 -8.82 -6.48
C ALA A 149 11.45 -8.28 -5.15
N TYR A 150 11.93 -7.11 -4.71
CA TYR A 150 11.51 -6.48 -3.45
C TYR A 150 10.44 -5.39 -3.66
N VAL A 151 10.03 -5.13 -4.91
CA VAL A 151 9.02 -4.10 -5.22
C VAL A 151 7.69 -4.50 -4.60
N THR A 152 7.24 -3.67 -3.67
CA THR A 152 5.98 -3.82 -2.93
C THR A 152 5.44 -2.43 -2.59
N VAL A 153 4.18 -2.37 -2.15
CA VAL A 153 3.46 -1.12 -1.89
C VAL A 153 2.70 -1.20 -0.55
N PRO A 154 2.84 -0.21 0.35
CA PRO A 154 3.87 0.86 0.30
C PRO A 154 5.30 0.28 0.21
N PRO A 155 6.30 1.04 -0.24
CA PRO A 155 7.65 0.52 -0.45
C PRO A 155 8.38 0.24 0.87
N LEU A 156 9.37 -0.66 0.85
CA LEU A 156 10.32 -0.81 1.95
C LEU A 156 11.09 0.52 2.14
N ARG A 157 11.25 0.95 3.39
CA ARG A 157 11.85 2.25 3.70
C ARG A 157 13.37 2.19 3.80
N LEU A 158 14.05 3.24 3.36
CA LEU A 158 15.52 3.31 3.40
C LEU A 158 16.08 3.46 4.82
N ASP A 159 15.33 4.09 5.74
CA ASP A 159 15.75 4.23 7.12
C ASP A 159 15.87 2.84 7.77
N THR A 160 17.10 2.51 8.18
CA THR A 160 17.46 1.24 8.81
C THR A 160 16.80 1.01 10.16
N ASN A 161 16.29 2.07 10.80
CA ASN A 161 15.57 1.97 12.07
C ASN A 161 14.11 1.52 11.90
N THR A 162 13.56 1.60 10.68
CA THR A 162 12.15 1.33 10.41
C THR A 162 11.71 -0.05 10.90
N SER A 163 12.48 -1.10 10.57
CA SER A 163 12.17 -2.48 10.95
C SER A 163 12.12 -2.66 12.47
N ALA A 164 13.14 -2.19 13.19
CA ALA A 164 13.21 -2.25 14.64
C ALA A 164 12.06 -1.46 15.30
N TYR A 165 11.73 -0.28 14.76
CA TYR A 165 10.63 0.53 15.24
C TYR A 165 9.27 -0.15 15.03
N LEU A 166 8.99 -0.68 13.84
CA LEU A 166 7.74 -1.41 13.56
C LEU A 166 7.61 -2.66 14.43
N MET A 167 8.70 -3.39 14.66
CA MET A 167 8.73 -4.51 15.60
C MET A 167 8.45 -4.06 17.04
N SER A 168 8.92 -2.89 17.46
CA SER A 168 8.61 -2.34 18.78
C SER A 168 7.12 -1.96 18.92
N LEU A 169 6.51 -1.41 17.85
CA LEU A 169 5.07 -1.13 17.82
C LEU A 169 4.25 -2.41 17.86
N LEU A 170 4.68 -3.46 17.17
CA LEU A 170 4.07 -4.79 17.26
C LEU A 170 4.21 -5.38 18.66
N ALA A 171 5.33 -5.21 19.35
CA ALA A 171 5.47 -5.67 20.73
C ALA A 171 4.56 -4.89 21.70
N LYS A 172 4.37 -3.59 21.45
CA LYS A 172 3.59 -2.70 22.32
C LYS A 172 2.08 -2.79 22.09
N TYR A 173 1.66 -2.90 20.84
CA TYR A 173 0.25 -2.85 20.41
C TYR A 173 -0.23 -4.12 19.72
N GLY A 174 0.68 -5.04 19.37
CA GLY A 174 0.33 -6.40 18.97
C GLY A 174 -0.16 -7.15 20.20
N SER A 175 -1.37 -7.68 20.09
CA SER A 175 -2.10 -8.26 21.22
C SER A 175 -1.30 -9.38 21.90
N PRO A 176 -0.97 -9.27 23.21
CA PRO A 176 -0.57 -10.42 24.00
C PRO A 176 -1.85 -11.15 24.42
N GLY A 177 -2.14 -12.28 23.78
CA GLY A 177 -3.17 -13.20 24.24
C GLY A 177 -4.52 -13.11 23.52
N CYS A 178 -4.97 -14.28 23.08
CA CYS A 178 -6.37 -14.63 22.96
C CYS A 178 -7.13 -14.23 24.25
N SER A 179 -7.75 -13.05 24.24
CA SER A 179 -9.05 -12.89 24.87
C SER A 179 -10.09 -13.36 23.86
N PRO A 180 -11.27 -13.89 24.24
CA PRO A 180 -12.26 -14.38 23.29
C PRO A 180 -12.89 -13.18 22.54
N CYS A 181 -12.15 -12.64 21.58
CA CYS A 181 -12.70 -11.85 20.50
C CYS A 181 -13.38 -12.86 19.56
N PRO A 182 -14.66 -12.68 19.20
CA PRO A 182 -15.36 -13.59 18.30
C PRO A 182 -14.89 -13.47 16.83
N LEU A 183 -13.69 -12.93 16.59
CA LEU A 183 -13.18 -12.58 15.27
C LEU A 183 -12.10 -13.60 14.85
N PRO A 184 -12.28 -14.35 13.74
CA PRO A 184 -11.40 -15.44 13.34
C PRO A 184 -10.07 -15.01 12.70
N THR A 185 -9.65 -13.75 12.82
CA THR A 185 -8.51 -13.20 12.06
C THR A 185 -7.12 -13.49 12.63
N CYS A 186 -6.98 -14.26 13.72
CA CYS A 186 -5.67 -14.65 14.26
C CYS A 186 -4.87 -15.66 13.40
N HIS A 187 -5.34 -16.03 12.21
CA HIS A 187 -4.67 -17.03 11.34
C HIS A 187 -3.86 -16.45 10.16
N ALA A 188 -3.55 -15.15 10.13
CA ALA A 188 -2.83 -14.53 9.01
C ALA A 188 -1.31 -14.85 8.92
N LEU A 189 -0.77 -15.76 9.76
CA LEU A 189 0.62 -16.25 9.62
C LEU A 189 0.79 -17.40 8.60
N ARG A 190 -0.27 -17.77 7.87
CA ARG A 190 -0.17 -18.73 6.75
C ARG A 190 -1.08 -18.33 5.59
N ALA A 191 -0.58 -17.51 4.67
CA ALA A 191 -1.10 -17.44 3.30
C ALA A 191 0.02 -17.08 2.30
N PRO A 192 -0.01 -17.67 1.08
CA PRO A 192 1.12 -17.71 0.15
C PRO A 192 1.18 -16.49 -0.79
N ARG A 193 2.39 -16.21 -1.28
CA ARG A 193 2.74 -15.38 -2.46
C ARG A 193 1.88 -14.14 -2.66
N CYS A 194 2.40 -13.00 -2.20
CA CYS A 194 1.96 -11.68 -2.68
C CYS A 194 2.00 -11.67 -4.21
N GLN A 195 0.86 -11.40 -4.84
CA GLN A 195 0.79 -11.04 -6.25
C GLN A 195 1.51 -9.69 -6.41
N GLY A 196 2.78 -9.76 -6.80
CA GLY A 196 3.51 -8.59 -7.26
C GLY A 196 2.78 -8.02 -8.47
N GLN A 197 2.50 -6.71 -8.43
CA GLN A 197 2.27 -5.96 -9.65
C GLN A 197 3.49 -6.17 -10.53
N VAL A 198 3.31 -6.88 -11.63
CA VAL A 198 4.30 -6.96 -12.69
C VAL A 198 4.45 -5.52 -13.18
N LEU A 199 5.62 -4.91 -12.95
CA LEU A 199 5.99 -3.70 -13.70
C LEU A 199 5.79 -4.05 -15.18
N PRO A 200 4.92 -3.34 -15.93
CA PRO A 200 4.97 -3.46 -17.38
C PRO A 200 6.40 -3.07 -17.76
N ARG A 201 7.12 -3.96 -18.44
CA ARG A 201 8.38 -3.61 -19.10
C ARG A 201 8.09 -2.33 -19.89
N ALA A 202 8.74 -1.23 -19.51
CA ALA A 202 8.81 -0.06 -20.36
C ALA A 202 9.44 -0.54 -21.67
N THR A 203 8.62 -0.72 -22.69
CA THR A 203 9.10 -0.80 -24.06
C THR A 203 9.57 0.62 -24.37
N PRO A 204 10.81 0.80 -24.86
CA PRO A 204 11.25 2.14 -25.26
C PRO A 204 10.29 2.66 -26.35
N PRO A 205 10.03 3.98 -26.41
CA PRO A 205 9.21 4.53 -27.47
C PRO A 205 9.80 4.06 -28.80
N SER A 206 8.97 3.43 -29.61
CA SER A 206 9.30 3.07 -30.98
C SER A 206 9.72 4.34 -31.71
N PHE A 207 11.03 4.55 -31.79
CA PHE A 207 11.62 5.44 -32.76
C PHE A 207 11.06 5.04 -34.12
N GLY A 208 10.48 6.04 -34.79
CA GLY A 208 9.85 5.89 -36.08
C GLY A 208 10.72 5.06 -37.02
N HIS A 209 10.05 4.15 -37.72
CA HIS A 209 10.58 3.40 -38.84
C HIS A 209 11.57 4.22 -39.68
N PRO A 210 12.79 3.72 -39.97
CA PRO A 210 13.49 4.18 -41.14
C PRO A 210 12.70 3.68 -42.35
N THR A 211 12.14 4.62 -43.10
CA THR A 211 11.64 4.42 -44.47
C THR A 211 12.62 3.55 -45.26
N PRO A 212 12.19 2.43 -45.88
CA PRO A 212 13.04 1.69 -46.78
C PRO A 212 13.25 2.53 -48.04
N TRP A 213 14.51 2.84 -48.33
CA TRP A 213 14.93 3.32 -49.63
C TRP A 213 14.51 2.29 -50.68
N VAL A 214 13.60 2.68 -51.56
CA VAL A 214 13.22 1.94 -52.76
C VAL A 214 14.38 2.02 -53.74
N GLY A 215 15.13 0.93 -53.85
CA GLY A 215 16.19 0.74 -54.84
C GLY A 215 15.93 -0.54 -55.63
N SER A 216 15.06 -0.44 -56.63
CA SER A 216 14.85 -1.47 -57.64
C SER A 216 16.12 -1.66 -58.49
N ARG A 217 16.64 -2.89 -58.57
CA ARG A 217 17.11 -3.51 -59.83
C ARG A 217 17.41 -5.00 -59.64
N GLU A 218 16.87 -5.77 -60.57
CA GLU A 218 16.82 -7.22 -60.76
C GLU A 218 18.17 -7.92 -61.04
N PRO A 219 18.19 -9.27 -61.00
CA PRO A 219 19.42 -10.05 -61.14
C PRO A 219 19.77 -10.38 -62.59
N ARG A 220 21.05 -10.23 -62.94
CA ARG A 220 21.82 -11.07 -63.88
C ARG A 220 23.29 -11.04 -63.49
#